data_AF-A0A922MEJ9-F1
#
_entry.id   AF-A0A922MEJ9-F1
#
_cell.length_a   1.000
_cell.length_b   1.000
_cell.length_c   1.000
_cell.angle_alpha   90.00
_cell.angle_beta   90.00
_cell.angle_gamma   90.00
#
_symmetry.space_group_name_H-M   'P 1'
#
loop_
_entity.id
_entity.type
_entity.pdbx_description
1 polymer ?
#
loop_
_entity_poly.entity_id
_entity_poly.type
_entity_poly.pdbx_seq_one_letter_code
_entity_poly.pdbx_strand_id
1 'polypeptide(L)'
;MKKKNTYPECTMERESPEIEVNKEFVESVGNNFRVLPLFEKALFEYKYKKYYSLNNNEFLKCRWRSYVKDFHLRQFEPFAFICVRDFHFYKQTNRLIESESIYRKTDFRHKLKAGPGVDIQGQMPIPQELIMKRGPKKSEMIHKKNLEAKKGC
;
A
#
# COMPACT_ATOMS: atom_id res chain seq x y z
N MET A 1 11.63 21.39 -9.04
CA MET A 1 12.99 21.16 -8.51
C MET A 1 13.65 20.04 -9.32
N LYS A 2 14.77 20.30 -10.01
CA LYS A 2 15.51 19.24 -10.70
C LYS A 2 16.12 18.33 -9.65
N LYS A 3 15.78 17.03 -9.65
CA LYS A 3 16.39 16.04 -8.76
C LYS A 3 17.91 16.05 -9.01
N LYS A 4 18.72 16.30 -7.98
CA LYS A 4 20.18 16.15 -8.08
C LYS A 4 20.48 14.70 -8.43
N ASN A 5 21.31 14.47 -9.44
CA ASN A 5 21.78 13.13 -9.77
C ASN A 5 22.54 12.57 -8.55
N THR A 6 22.03 11.48 -7.98
CA THR A 6 22.61 10.82 -6.80
C THR A 6 24.02 10.27 -7.09
N TYR A 7 24.37 10.10 -8.37
CA TYR A 7 25.66 9.58 -8.81
C TYR A 7 26.23 10.49 -9.91
N PRO A 8 27.04 11.51 -9.55
CA PRO A 8 27.55 12.50 -10.51
C PRO A 8 28.63 11.94 -11.45
N GLU A 9 29.34 10.86 -11.05
CA GLU A 9 30.38 10.21 -11.85
C GLU A 9 29.83 9.38 -13.03
N CYS A 10 28.54 8.99 -12.98
CA CYS A 10 27.93 8.11 -13.97
C CYS A 10 26.87 8.87 -14.78
N THR A 11 27.32 9.66 -15.75
CA THR A 11 26.47 10.51 -16.63
C THR A 11 25.92 9.78 -17.86
N MET A 12 26.30 8.52 -18.08
CA MET A 12 25.84 7.74 -19.22
C MET A 12 24.32 7.59 -19.19
N GLU A 13 23.69 7.69 -20.37
CA GLU A 13 22.25 7.48 -20.51
C GLU A 13 21.93 5.98 -20.58
N ARG A 14 20.73 5.61 -20.12
CA ARG A 14 20.28 4.22 -20.18
C ARG A 14 19.77 3.96 -21.59
N GLU A 15 20.56 3.26 -22.39
CA GLU A 15 20.11 2.78 -23.69
C GLU A 15 18.96 1.78 -23.52
N SER A 16 17.88 2.00 -24.28
CA SER A 16 16.81 1.02 -24.44
C SER A 16 17.16 0.12 -25.62
N PRO A 17 17.61 -1.12 -25.39
CA PRO A 17 18.02 -2.00 -26.48
C PRO A 17 16.83 -2.37 -27.35
N GLU A 18 17.02 -2.26 -28.67
CA GLU A 18 16.12 -2.83 -29.67
C GLU A 18 16.22 -4.36 -29.66
N ILE A 19 15.10 -5.03 -29.91
CA ILE A 19 14.97 -6.47 -29.73
C ILE A 19 15.32 -7.15 -31.05
N GLU A 20 16.52 -7.71 -31.13
CA GLU A 20 16.88 -8.66 -32.19
C GLU A 20 16.72 -10.09 -31.67
N VAL A 21 15.73 -10.80 -32.22
CA VAL A 21 15.46 -12.20 -31.87
C VAL A 21 16.34 -13.10 -32.72
N ASN A 22 17.41 -13.64 -32.12
CA ASN A 22 18.31 -14.57 -32.79
C ASN A 22 17.66 -15.95 -33.00
N LYS A 23 17.97 -16.63 -34.13
CA LYS A 23 17.46 -17.97 -34.45
C LYS A 23 17.74 -19.01 -33.36
N GLU A 24 18.94 -18.98 -32.79
CA GLU A 24 19.35 -19.88 -31.70
C GLU A 24 18.45 -19.76 -30.45
N PHE A 25 17.98 -18.53 -30.14
CA PHE A 25 17.07 -18.32 -29.02
C PHE A 25 15.71 -18.95 -29.29
N VAL A 26 15.17 -18.77 -30.50
CA VAL A 26 13.89 -19.35 -30.91
C VAL A 26 13.92 -20.87 -30.82
N GLU A 27 15.01 -21.50 -31.27
CA GLU A 27 15.22 -22.94 -31.16
C GLU A 27 15.29 -23.40 -29.69
N SER A 28 16.01 -22.67 -28.84
CA SER A 28 16.11 -22.98 -27.41
C SER A 28 14.77 -22.89 -26.66
N VAL A 29 13.91 -21.94 -27.05
CA VAL A 29 12.58 -21.76 -26.46
C VAL A 29 11.62 -22.84 -27.01
N GLY A 30 11.69 -23.14 -28.31
CA GLY A 30 10.88 -24.17 -28.96
C GLY A 30 11.12 -25.58 -28.41
N ASN A 31 12.36 -25.88 -28.00
CA ASN A 31 12.73 -27.17 -27.43
C ASN A 31 12.33 -27.34 -25.95
N ASN A 32 11.92 -26.27 -25.27
CA ASN A 32 11.46 -26.31 -23.87
C ASN A 32 9.95 -26.57 -23.79
N PHE A 33 9.54 -27.81 -24.07
CA PHE A 33 8.13 -28.26 -24.06
C PHE A 33 7.42 -28.19 -22.70
N ARG A 34 8.14 -27.87 -21.61
CA ARG A 34 7.58 -27.77 -20.25
C ARG A 34 6.89 -26.44 -19.97
N VAL A 35 6.99 -25.46 -20.89
CA VAL A 35 6.48 -24.10 -20.70
C VAL A 35 5.36 -23.84 -21.73
N LEU A 36 4.10 -23.92 -21.29
CA LEU A 36 2.98 -23.33 -22.03
C LEU A 36 3.17 -21.79 -22.17
N PRO A 37 2.57 -21.17 -23.20
CA PRO A 37 3.24 -20.20 -24.07
C PRO A 37 3.19 -18.80 -23.47
N LEU A 38 4.22 -18.43 -22.72
CA LEU A 38 4.58 -17.03 -22.59
C LEU A 38 5.95 -16.85 -23.20
N PHE A 39 6.00 -16.94 -24.53
CA PHE A 39 7.16 -16.50 -25.32
C PHE A 39 7.65 -15.13 -24.84
N GLU A 40 6.70 -14.25 -24.49
CA GLU A 40 6.96 -12.96 -23.88
C GLU A 40 7.77 -13.03 -22.57
N LYS A 41 7.48 -14.01 -21.70
CA LYS A 41 8.23 -14.19 -20.45
C LYS A 41 9.67 -14.63 -20.73
N ALA A 42 9.86 -15.61 -21.61
CA ALA A 42 11.20 -16.08 -21.97
C ALA A 42 12.02 -14.97 -22.66
N LEU A 43 11.38 -14.21 -23.55
CA LEU A 43 11.99 -13.06 -24.22
C LEU A 43 12.33 -11.95 -23.21
N PHE A 44 11.44 -11.69 -22.25
CA PHE A 44 11.69 -10.75 -21.17
C PHE A 44 12.90 -11.15 -20.32
N GLU A 45 12.99 -12.41 -19.91
CA GLU A 45 14.12 -12.93 -19.12
C GLU A 45 15.42 -12.88 -19.92
N TYR A 46 15.39 -13.24 -21.20
CA TYR A 46 16.54 -13.13 -22.10
C TYR A 46 17.01 -11.66 -22.23
N LYS A 47 16.08 -10.73 -22.44
CA LYS A 47 16.34 -9.29 -22.49
C LYS A 47 16.98 -8.81 -21.19
N TYR A 48 16.41 -9.23 -20.05
CA TYR A 48 16.89 -8.85 -18.75
C TYR A 48 18.32 -9.32 -18.51
N LYS A 49 18.61 -10.58 -18.83
CA LYS A 49 19.95 -11.16 -18.69
C LYS A 49 20.97 -10.52 -19.63
N LYS A 50 20.60 -10.27 -20.89
CA LYS A 50 21.52 -9.72 -21.90
C LYS A 50 21.90 -8.27 -21.61
N TYR A 51 20.93 -7.42 -21.29
CA TYR A 51 21.11 -5.96 -21.24
C TYR A 51 21.07 -5.36 -19.84
N TYR A 52 20.46 -6.04 -18.87
CA TYR A 52 20.36 -5.55 -17.48
C TYR A 52 21.19 -6.37 -16.49
N SER A 53 22.11 -7.20 -16.99
CA SER A 53 23.12 -7.83 -16.14
C SER A 53 24.27 -6.88 -15.84
N LEU A 54 24.80 -6.97 -14.61
CA LEU A 54 26.01 -6.27 -14.18
C LEU A 54 27.25 -6.63 -15.02
N ASN A 55 27.26 -7.80 -15.67
CA ASN A 55 28.41 -8.24 -16.46
C ASN A 55 28.53 -7.50 -17.80
N ASN A 56 27.40 -7.16 -18.42
CA ASN A 56 27.39 -6.57 -19.77
C ASN A 56 27.13 -5.06 -19.73
N ASN A 57 26.36 -4.59 -18.73
CA ASN A 57 25.91 -3.21 -18.69
C ASN A 57 26.91 -2.30 -17.96
N GLU A 58 27.64 -1.47 -18.70
CA GLU A 58 28.64 -0.54 -18.17
C GLU A 58 28.04 0.52 -17.24
N PHE A 59 26.84 1.00 -17.54
CA PHE A 59 26.12 1.94 -16.69
C PHE A 59 25.81 1.35 -15.31
N LEU A 60 25.35 0.10 -15.27
CA LEU A 60 25.12 -0.62 -14.01
C LEU A 60 26.43 -0.86 -13.26
N LYS A 61 27.51 -1.22 -13.95
CA LYS A 61 28.85 -1.35 -13.33
C LYS A 61 29.30 -0.04 -12.69
N CYS A 62 29.18 1.08 -13.41
CA CYS A 62 29.54 2.40 -12.91
C CYS A 62 28.76 2.71 -11.63
N ARG A 63 27.42 2.60 -11.67
CA ARG A 63 26.58 2.85 -10.49
C ARG A 63 26.88 1.92 -9.33
N TRP A 64 27.15 0.64 -9.60
CA TRP A 64 27.51 -0.31 -8.55
C TRP A 64 28.84 0.06 -7.89
N ARG A 65 29.85 0.47 -8.66
CA ARG A 65 31.13 0.94 -8.11
C ARG A 65 30.96 2.18 -7.25
N SER A 66 30.23 3.20 -7.71
CA SER A 66 29.94 4.38 -6.90
C SER A 66 29.15 4.02 -5.64
N TYR A 67 28.16 3.13 -5.77
CA TYR A 67 27.40 2.61 -4.62
C TYR A 67 28.31 1.95 -3.58
N VAL A 68 29.24 1.09 -3.99
CA VAL A 68 30.17 0.40 -3.09
C VAL A 68 31.14 1.39 -2.44
N LYS A 69 31.65 2.37 -3.20
CA LYS A 69 32.49 3.44 -2.66
C LYS A 69 31.76 4.20 -1.55
N ASP A 70 30.53 4.65 -1.80
CA ASP A 70 29.77 5.49 -0.88
C ASP A 70 28.95 4.69 0.15
N PHE A 71 29.10 3.36 0.20
CA PHE A 71 28.30 2.49 1.06
C PHE A 71 28.38 2.88 2.54
N HIS A 72 29.58 3.28 2.98
CA HIS A 72 29.86 3.69 4.35
C HIS A 72 29.23 5.04 4.74
N LEU A 73 28.91 5.91 3.77
CA LEU A 73 28.27 7.20 4.01
C LEU A 73 26.76 7.08 4.18
N ARG A 74 26.19 5.90 3.92
CA ARG A 74 24.75 5.69 4.06
C ARG A 74 24.36 5.69 5.53
N GLN A 75 23.47 6.60 5.87
CA GLN A 75 22.72 6.49 7.11
C GLN A 75 21.78 5.28 6.97
N PHE A 76 22.00 4.28 7.83
CA PHE A 76 21.09 3.16 7.94
C PHE A 76 19.80 3.65 8.59
N GLU A 77 18.82 3.99 7.77
CA GLU A 77 17.47 4.22 8.26
C GLU A 77 16.75 2.87 8.28
N PRO A 78 16.27 2.39 9.45
CA PRO A 78 15.47 1.18 9.49
C PRO A 78 14.24 1.38 8.60
N PHE A 79 13.85 0.34 7.87
CA PHE A 79 12.64 0.40 7.07
C PHE A 79 11.45 0.62 8.01
N ALA A 80 10.99 1.86 8.10
CA ALA A 80 9.77 2.19 8.81
C ALA A 80 8.60 1.76 7.93
N PHE A 81 7.97 0.65 8.29
CA PHE A 81 6.68 0.31 7.69
C PHE A 81 5.70 1.44 7.98
N ILE A 82 5.13 2.00 6.93
CA ILE A 82 4.05 2.97 7.05
C ILE A 82 2.93 2.31 7.85
N CYS A 83 2.47 2.97 8.91
CA CYS A 83 1.36 2.44 9.68
C CYS A 83 0.10 2.49 8.80
N VAL A 84 -0.55 1.35 8.56
CA VAL A 84 -1.78 1.27 7.76
C VAL A 84 -2.88 2.19 8.32
N ARG A 85 -2.83 2.48 9.63
CA ARG A 85 -3.76 3.36 10.33
C ARG A 85 -3.61 4.84 9.94
N ASP A 86 -2.49 5.20 9.33
CA ASP A 86 -2.21 6.55 8.85
C ASP A 86 -2.69 6.76 7.40
N PHE A 87 -3.31 5.75 6.78
CA PHE A 87 -4.01 5.89 5.52
C PHE A 87 -5.44 6.38 5.75
N HIS A 88 -5.76 7.52 5.14
CA HIS A 88 -7.05 8.17 5.23
C HIS A 88 -7.74 8.18 3.87
N PHE A 89 -9.02 7.83 3.87
CA PHE A 89 -9.87 8.01 2.70
C PHE A 89 -10.42 9.44 2.70
N TYR A 90 -9.81 10.32 1.92
CA TYR A 90 -10.21 11.72 1.82
C TYR A 90 -10.53 12.08 0.38
N LYS A 91 -11.74 12.64 0.15
CA LYS A 91 -12.23 13.03 -1.18
C LYS A 91 -12.02 11.93 -2.24
N GLN A 92 -12.46 10.72 -1.93
CA GLN A 92 -12.38 9.55 -2.82
C GLN A 92 -10.95 9.10 -3.18
N THR A 93 -9.94 9.57 -2.45
CA THR A 93 -8.55 9.17 -2.65
C THR A 93 -7.95 8.69 -1.34
N ASN A 94 -7.22 7.58 -1.38
CA ASN A 94 -6.41 7.13 -0.26
C ASN A 94 -5.16 8.01 -0.18
N ARG A 95 -4.96 8.67 0.96
CA ARG A 95 -3.80 9.52 1.22
C ARG A 95 -3.14 9.08 2.52
N LEU A 96 -1.81 9.10 2.56
CA LEU A 96 -1.06 8.89 3.78
C LEU A 96 -0.93 10.23 4.52
N ILE A 97 -1.65 10.40 5.64
CA ILE A 97 -1.66 11.64 6.42
C ILE A 97 -1.46 11.30 7.90
N GLU A 98 -0.19 11.11 8.30
CA GLU A 98 0.14 10.67 9.66
C GLU A 98 -0.36 11.62 10.76
N SER A 99 -0.43 12.93 10.48
CA SER A 99 -0.94 13.94 11.42
C SER A 99 -2.43 13.82 11.72
N GLU A 100 -3.19 13.18 10.84
CA GLU A 100 -4.64 12.98 11.01
C GLU A 100 -4.99 11.65 11.69
N SER A 101 -3.99 10.80 11.92
CA SER A 101 -4.15 9.53 12.64
C SER A 101 -4.73 9.76 14.03
N ILE A 102 -5.82 9.07 14.37
CA ILE A 102 -6.48 9.17 15.68
C ILE A 102 -5.49 8.85 16.81
N TYR A 103 -4.52 7.98 16.54
CA TYR A 103 -3.51 7.53 17.51
C TYR A 103 -2.42 8.57 17.80
N ARG A 104 -2.23 9.57 16.94
CA ARG A 104 -1.25 10.66 17.14
C ARG A 104 -1.88 11.95 17.67
N LYS A 105 -3.21 12.06 17.66
CA LYS A 105 -3.91 13.22 18.20
C LYS A 105 -3.87 13.17 19.72
N THR A 106 -3.38 14.24 20.34
CA THR A 106 -3.38 14.44 21.79
C THR A 106 -4.67 15.13 22.27
N ASP A 107 -5.36 15.84 21.38
CA ASP A 107 -6.61 16.52 21.67
C ASP A 107 -7.81 15.71 21.13
N PHE A 108 -8.53 15.10 22.05
CA PHE A 108 -9.75 14.33 21.78
C PHE A 108 -11.02 15.15 22.04
N ARG A 109 -10.92 16.49 22.15
CA ARG A 109 -12.10 17.35 22.28
C ARG A 109 -12.88 17.34 20.97
N HIS A 110 -13.82 16.41 20.89
CA HIS A 110 -14.77 16.30 19.79
C HIS A 110 -15.58 17.60 19.71
N LYS A 111 -15.33 18.39 18.67
CA LYS A 111 -16.18 19.53 18.32
C LYS A 111 -17.39 18.98 17.60
N LEU A 112 -18.31 18.40 18.38
CA LEU A 112 -19.61 17.95 17.88
C LEU A 112 -20.28 19.11 17.16
N LYS A 113 -20.25 19.10 15.82
CA LYS A 113 -21.17 19.93 15.04
C LYS A 113 -22.54 19.32 15.15
N ALA A 114 -23.58 20.15 15.06
CA ALA A 114 -24.96 19.68 14.99
C ALA A 114 -25.14 18.85 13.71
N GLY A 115 -25.00 17.54 13.82
CA GLY A 115 -25.12 16.57 12.73
C GLY A 115 -25.01 15.15 13.29
N PRO A 116 -25.78 14.19 12.78
CA PRO A 116 -25.82 12.83 13.33
C PRO A 116 -24.48 12.10 13.06
N GLY A 117 -23.68 11.92 14.11
CA GLY A 117 -22.58 10.94 14.17
C GLY A 117 -21.31 11.27 13.35
N VAL A 118 -21.13 12.51 12.90
CA VAL A 118 -19.98 12.89 12.07
C VAL A 118 -19.27 14.09 12.68
N ASP A 119 -18.04 13.87 13.16
CA ASP A 119 -17.10 14.95 13.50
C ASP A 119 -16.56 15.56 12.18
N ILE A 120 -15.89 16.72 12.23
CA ILE A 120 -15.23 17.36 11.07
C ILE A 120 -14.31 16.37 10.32
N GLN A 121 -13.85 15.34 11.03
CA GLN A 121 -12.88 14.35 10.57
C GLN A 121 -13.53 13.00 10.18
N GLY A 122 -14.86 12.88 10.22
CA GLY A 122 -15.58 11.68 9.75
C GLY A 122 -16.46 11.02 10.81
N GLN A 123 -16.89 9.79 10.52
CA GLN A 123 -17.76 9.02 11.41
C GLN A 123 -17.02 8.59 12.67
N MET A 124 -17.56 8.98 13.83
CA MET A 124 -17.07 8.43 15.11
C MET A 124 -17.61 7.02 15.29
N PRO A 125 -16.77 6.03 15.68
CA PRO A 125 -17.29 4.74 16.09
C PRO A 125 -18.23 4.94 17.27
N ILE A 126 -19.45 4.41 17.16
CA ILE A 126 -20.47 4.52 18.21
C ILE A 126 -19.90 3.82 19.46
N PRO A 127 -19.75 4.53 20.59
CA PRO A 127 -19.31 3.93 21.84
C PRO A 127 -20.12 2.67 22.13
N GLN A 128 -19.45 1.56 22.46
CA GLN A 128 -20.12 0.27 22.73
C GLN A 128 -21.17 0.36 23.83
N GLU A 129 -21.05 1.32 24.75
CA GLU A 129 -22.04 1.61 25.78
C GLU A 129 -23.42 2.03 25.21
N LEU A 130 -23.46 2.67 24.04
CA LEU A 130 -24.71 3.04 23.36
C LEU A 130 -25.34 1.85 22.62
N ILE A 131 -24.55 0.85 22.23
CA ILE A 131 -25.06 -0.38 21.57
C ILE A 131 -25.79 -1.28 22.58
N MET A 132 -25.45 -1.18 23.87
CA MET A 132 -26.04 -2.02 24.93
C MET A 132 -27.43 -1.56 25.40
N LYS A 133 -27.88 -0.33 25.07
CA LYS A 133 -29.24 0.14 25.40
C LYS A 133 -30.30 -0.30 24.36
N ARG A 134 -30.28 -1.57 23.95
CA ARG A 134 -31.31 -2.14 23.06
C ARG A 134 -32.59 -2.47 23.82
N GLY A 135 -33.36 -1.45 24.19
CA GLY A 135 -34.76 -1.53 24.64
C GLY A 135 -35.07 -2.54 25.78
N PRO A 136 -36.34 -2.63 26.21
CA PRO A 136 -36.74 -3.66 27.16
C PRO A 136 -36.70 -5.03 26.47
N LYS A 137 -36.26 -6.06 27.20
CA LYS A 137 -36.21 -7.44 26.66
C LYS A 137 -37.63 -7.87 26.28
N LYS A 138 -37.81 -8.62 25.18
CA LYS A 138 -39.15 -9.10 24.75
C LYS A 138 -39.92 -9.82 25.88
N SER A 139 -39.21 -10.48 26.78
CA SER A 139 -39.78 -11.12 27.99
C SER A 139 -40.47 -10.12 28.92
N GLU A 140 -39.92 -8.90 29.08
CA GLU A 140 -40.48 -7.84 29.92
C GLU A 140 -41.72 -7.19 29.28
N MET A 141 -41.77 -7.13 27.94
CA MET A 141 -42.94 -6.61 27.21
C MET A 141 -44.17 -7.55 27.31
N ILE A 142 -43.95 -8.87 27.31
CA ILE A 142 -45.04 -9.86 27.44
C ILE A 142 -45.68 -9.77 28.84
N HIS A 143 -44.86 -9.59 29.89
CA HIS A 143 -45.38 -9.51 31.25
C HIS A 143 -46.25 -8.26 31.47
N LYS A 144 -45.88 -7.11 30.89
CA LYS A 144 -46.70 -5.88 30.95
C LYS A 144 -48.06 -6.04 30.26
N LYS A 145 -48.09 -6.64 29.05
CA LYS A 145 -49.35 -6.90 28.34
C LYS A 145 -50.31 -7.80 29.13
N ASN A 146 -49.79 -8.83 29.80
CA ASN A 146 -50.61 -9.73 30.62
C ASN A 146 -51.13 -9.08 31.91
N LEU A 147 -50.38 -8.13 32.48
CA LEU A 147 -50.80 -7.35 33.65
C LEU A 147 -51.88 -6.32 33.28
N GLU A 148 -51.77 -5.69 32.10
CA GLU A 148 -52.79 -4.76 31.59
C GLU A 148 -54.09 -5.51 31.22
N ALA A 149 -53.99 -6.70 30.63
CA ALA A 149 -55.17 -7.54 30.34
C ALA A 149 -55.92 -7.99 31.59
N LYS A 150 -55.23 -8.21 32.72
CA LYS A 150 -55.84 -8.57 34.01
C LYS A 150 -56.49 -7.40 34.75
N LYS A 151 -56.17 -6.15 34.41
CA LYS A 151 -56.76 -4.94 35.00
C LYS A 151 -58.02 -4.47 34.27
N GLY A 152 -58.39 -5.12 33.16
CA GLY A 152 -59.58 -4.82 32.36
C GLY A 152 -60.74 -5.80 32.54
N CYS A 153 -60.72 -6.66 33.55
CA CYS A 153 -61.85 -7.47 34.01
C CYS A 153 -62.33 -6.97 35.37
#